data_AF-A0A804L0E3-F1
#
_entry.id   AF-A0A804L0E3-F1
#
_cell.length_a   1.000
_cell.length_b   1.000
_cell.length_c   1.000
_cell.angle_alpha   90.00
_cell.angle_beta   90.00
_cell.angle_gamma   90.00
#
_symmetry.space_group_name_H-M   'P 1'
#
loop_
_entity.id
_entity.type
_entity.pdbx_description
1 polymer ?
#
loop_
_entity_poly.entity_id
_entity_poly.type
_entity_poly.pdbx_seq_one_letter_code
_entity_poly.pdbx_strand_id
1 'polypeptide(L)'
;MDGETGEEGRPMDLRNWHHERRWRPYRADLHREVARLRAPAFARYRVEVRKDELDDPNWEAEADEEESTRPFSAAMATIKKRVEWRKSNPAGDVLGWTPSSRQRLRRAPPLLHLCLMSLVKHGEEIESLEGIPDDLKHKIVSLLCNNRKMNSRILRTYLNGSTTEIHLTDCSWASEDVIQDAFTSCNIDHLRLVQLDLSGRCMPDYVLHTIFAKSQYSFPSLVTLSLKGAYRLTDNVLSVLASSAPSLKSINLGKCSLITSCGIISLAEKLNLTELYIDNCQKIDVMQILPALESMEHLKVLSVAGASTVCDTFISRLMHACGYNMRELVIADCLKLTTKSVRAIGANCPNLRLLDLQRLNQLNDLALKYLANGCRSMTTFKLRQNQFSDEAIAAFLEASGGSLIELSLNSIAKVEHQTAIAVAHGCHSNLQNLDLSFCRRLTDEALGFIVDNCSRLSILKLFGCSQVTEQFLKGHSNSQVRIIGLTGSILDEMEMSKV
;
A
#
# COMPACT_ATOMS: atom_id res chain seq x y z
N MET A 1 54.28 9.83 53.73
CA MET A 1 53.03 10.47 54.19
C MET A 1 51.99 10.24 53.10
N ASP A 2 51.67 8.99 52.74
CA ASP A 2 51.02 7.89 53.50
C ASP A 2 49.54 8.24 53.74
N GLY A 3 48.54 7.45 53.35
CA GLY A 3 48.47 6.11 52.73
C GLY A 3 47.18 5.99 51.90
N GLU A 4 46.73 4.86 51.36
CA GLU A 4 47.13 3.46 51.48
C GLU A 4 46.42 2.70 50.34
N THR A 5 47.02 1.59 49.90
CA THR A 5 46.60 0.71 48.78
C THR A 5 46.42 -0.74 49.26
N GLY A 6 45.57 -1.52 48.57
CA GLY A 6 45.47 -3.00 48.68
C GLY A 6 44.24 -3.47 49.48
N GLU A 7 43.51 -4.55 49.19
CA GLU A 7 43.85 -5.83 48.54
C GLU A 7 42.61 -6.52 47.91
N GLU A 8 42.86 -7.39 46.92
CA GLU A 8 41.94 -8.39 46.38
C GLU A 8 41.99 -9.71 47.20
N GLY A 9 40.85 -10.42 47.35
CA GLY A 9 40.84 -11.89 47.15
C GLY A 9 40.23 -12.83 48.21
N ARG A 10 39.04 -13.38 47.85
CA ARG A 10 38.44 -14.73 48.14
C ARG A 10 37.72 -14.99 49.48
N PRO A 11 36.89 -16.07 49.59
CA PRO A 11 35.76 -16.52 48.73
C PRO A 11 34.45 -16.73 49.54
N MET A 12 33.27 -16.64 48.92
CA MET A 12 31.98 -16.91 49.59
C MET A 12 31.71 -18.41 49.80
N ASP A 13 31.40 -18.76 51.06
CA ASP A 13 31.09 -20.10 51.56
C ASP A 13 29.62 -20.51 51.27
N LEU A 14 29.47 -21.72 50.71
CA LEU A 14 28.24 -22.33 50.19
C LEU A 14 27.39 -23.00 51.28
N ARG A 15 26.96 -22.26 52.31
CA ARG A 15 26.18 -22.84 53.43
C ARG A 15 24.82 -22.23 53.74
N ASN A 16 24.30 -21.30 52.94
CA ASN A 16 22.94 -20.75 53.13
C ASN A 16 21.89 -21.23 52.12
N TRP A 17 22.16 -22.33 51.41
CA TRP A 17 21.28 -22.85 50.33
C TRP A 17 20.20 -23.86 50.76
N HIS A 18 19.85 -23.93 52.06
CA HIS A 18 18.90 -24.94 52.55
C HIS A 18 17.67 -24.43 53.33
N HIS A 19 17.46 -23.12 53.50
CA HIS A 19 16.29 -22.62 54.26
C HIS A 19 15.11 -22.06 53.44
N GLU A 20 15.25 -21.84 52.12
CA GLU A 20 14.15 -21.26 51.30
C GLU A 20 13.31 -22.27 50.50
N ARG A 21 13.60 -23.58 50.57
CA ARG A 21 12.86 -24.61 49.81
C ARG A 21 11.65 -25.22 50.54
N ARG A 22 11.26 -24.70 51.71
CA ARG A 22 10.14 -25.25 52.51
C ARG A 22 8.79 -24.51 52.39
N TRP A 23 8.71 -23.42 51.61
CA TRP A 23 7.49 -22.59 51.52
C TRP A 23 6.86 -22.43 50.12
N ARG A 24 7.36 -23.14 49.09
CA ARG A 24 6.82 -23.03 47.72
C ARG A 24 5.44 -23.67 47.49
N PRO A 25 5.05 -24.80 48.12
CA PRO A 25 3.71 -25.35 47.91
C PRO A 25 2.60 -24.45 48.47
N TYR A 26 2.85 -23.81 49.61
CA TYR A 26 1.83 -23.03 50.34
C TYR A 26 1.42 -21.72 49.65
N ARG A 27 2.35 -21.06 48.93
CA ARG A 27 2.05 -19.82 48.20
C ARG A 27 1.26 -20.06 46.90
N ALA A 28 1.51 -21.17 46.21
CA ALA A 28 0.78 -21.51 44.98
C ALA A 28 -0.68 -21.83 45.27
N ASP A 29 -0.95 -22.58 46.35
CA ASP A 29 -2.31 -22.92 46.76
C ASP A 29 -3.08 -21.71 47.30
N LEU A 30 -2.42 -20.79 48.02
CA LEU A 30 -3.02 -19.53 48.46
C LEU A 30 -3.41 -18.64 47.26
N HIS A 31 -2.56 -18.54 46.24
CA HIS A 31 -2.87 -17.75 45.03
C HIS A 31 -4.00 -18.39 44.22
N ARG A 32 -4.06 -19.73 44.17
CA ARG A 32 -5.13 -20.48 43.51
C ARG A 32 -6.48 -20.30 44.22
N GLU A 33 -6.48 -20.29 45.56
CA GLU A 33 -7.69 -20.10 46.35
C GLU A 33 -8.21 -18.64 46.29
N VAL A 34 -7.30 -17.66 46.33
CA VAL A 34 -7.66 -16.24 46.13
C VAL A 34 -8.23 -16.01 44.73
N ALA A 35 -7.68 -16.65 43.70
CA ALA A 35 -8.24 -16.59 42.33
C ALA A 35 -9.63 -17.23 42.25
N ARG A 36 -9.84 -18.37 42.92
CA ARG A 36 -11.13 -19.07 42.97
C ARG A 36 -12.19 -18.27 43.71
N LEU A 37 -11.83 -17.58 44.80
CA LEU A 37 -12.74 -16.73 45.59
C LEU A 37 -13.07 -15.41 44.89
N ARG A 38 -12.16 -14.87 44.06
CA ARG A 38 -12.39 -13.61 43.32
C ARG A 38 -13.07 -13.81 41.97
N ALA A 39 -12.98 -15.00 41.35
CA ALA A 39 -13.60 -15.29 40.07
C ALA A 39 -15.10 -14.95 39.98
N PRO A 40 -15.95 -15.18 41.01
CA PRO A 40 -17.38 -14.83 40.95
C PRO A 40 -17.65 -13.32 40.90
N ALA A 41 -16.76 -12.50 41.48
CA ALA A 41 -16.89 -11.04 41.47
C ALA A 41 -16.57 -10.42 40.08
N PHE A 42 -15.77 -11.11 39.27
CA PHE A 42 -15.49 -10.75 37.88
C PHE A 42 -16.37 -11.49 36.85
N ALA A 43 -17.15 -12.49 37.29
CA ALA A 43 -18.02 -13.29 36.43
C ALA A 43 -19.37 -12.63 36.10
N ARG A 44 -19.67 -11.45 36.66
CA ARG A 44 -20.87 -10.66 36.33
C ARG A 44 -20.52 -9.24 35.96
N TYR A 45 -19.91 -9.07 34.79
CA TYR A 45 -20.01 -7.83 34.03
C TYR A 45 -20.89 -8.11 32.81
N ARG A 46 -22.18 -7.79 32.95
CA ARG A 46 -23.16 -7.81 31.86
C ARG A 46 -23.15 -6.39 31.29
N VAL A 47 -22.37 -6.15 30.24
CA VAL A 47 -22.64 -5.00 29.38
C VAL A 47 -23.92 -5.36 28.64
N GLU A 48 -24.97 -4.58 28.85
CA GLU A 48 -26.07 -4.48 27.89
C GLU A 48 -25.52 -3.84 26.61
N VAL A 49 -24.75 -4.61 25.85
CA VAL A 49 -24.53 -4.34 24.43
C VAL A 49 -25.80 -4.85 23.76
N ARG A 50 -26.54 -3.96 23.09
CA ARG A 50 -27.55 -4.39 22.14
C ARG A 50 -26.89 -5.38 21.20
N LYS A 51 -27.41 -6.60 21.18
CA LYS A 51 -27.02 -7.66 20.25
C LYS A 51 -27.50 -7.24 18.86
N ASP A 52 -26.84 -6.26 18.28
CA ASP A 52 -27.04 -5.91 16.88
C ASP A 52 -26.21 -6.93 16.07
N GLU A 53 -26.86 -8.03 15.72
CA GLU A 53 -26.80 -8.76 14.44
C GLU A 53 -25.45 -8.93 13.69
N LEU A 54 -24.28 -9.05 14.34
CA LEU A 54 -22.99 -9.20 13.62
C LEU A 54 -22.14 -10.42 13.97
N ASP A 55 -22.60 -11.30 14.86
CA ASP A 55 -21.96 -12.59 15.15
C ASP A 55 -22.96 -13.75 15.07
N ASP A 56 -23.64 -13.89 13.92
CA ASP A 56 -24.26 -15.16 13.53
C ASP A 56 -23.26 -15.98 12.70
N PRO A 57 -22.79 -17.16 13.16
CA PRO A 57 -21.95 -18.05 12.38
C PRO A 57 -22.73 -18.85 11.32
N ASN A 58 -24.06 -18.71 11.21
CA ASN A 58 -24.93 -19.60 10.44
C ASN A 58 -25.68 -18.93 9.26
N TRP A 59 -25.40 -17.66 8.94
CA TRP A 59 -26.04 -16.98 7.79
C TRP A 59 -25.52 -17.44 6.40
N GLU A 60 -24.49 -18.31 6.34
CA GLU A 60 -23.99 -18.88 5.08
C GLU A 60 -25.00 -19.82 4.39
N ALA A 61 -26.12 -20.17 5.03
CA ALA A 61 -27.05 -21.20 4.57
C ALA A 61 -28.43 -20.69 4.07
N GLU A 62 -28.67 -19.37 3.97
CA GLU A 62 -29.99 -18.84 3.57
C GLU A 62 -30.00 -18.01 2.27
N ALA A 63 -29.04 -18.24 1.35
CA ALA A 63 -28.99 -17.55 0.04
C ALA A 63 -28.96 -18.49 -1.18
N ASP A 64 -29.47 -19.72 -1.05
CA ASP A 64 -29.12 -20.85 -1.93
C ASP A 64 -29.85 -20.97 -3.29
N GLU A 65 -30.51 -19.92 -3.80
CA GLU A 65 -30.98 -19.91 -5.20
C GLU A 65 -30.57 -18.66 -6.00
N GLU A 66 -30.54 -17.47 -5.39
CA GLU A 66 -30.04 -16.24 -6.03
C GLU A 66 -28.50 -16.17 -6.11
N GLU A 67 -27.78 -17.00 -5.37
CA GLU A 67 -26.31 -16.94 -5.30
C GLU A 67 -25.61 -17.68 -6.47
N SER A 68 -26.31 -18.61 -7.12
CA SER A 68 -25.83 -19.37 -8.29
C SER A 68 -25.77 -18.50 -9.56
N THR A 69 -26.62 -17.48 -9.67
CA THR A 69 -26.68 -16.57 -10.83
C THR A 69 -25.72 -15.39 -10.74
N ARG A 70 -25.02 -15.21 -9.60
CA ARG A 70 -24.06 -14.12 -9.45
C ARG A 70 -22.81 -14.38 -10.30
N PRO A 71 -22.19 -13.33 -10.89
CA PRO A 71 -21.09 -13.47 -11.85
C PRO A 71 -19.92 -14.34 -11.36
N PHE A 72 -19.52 -14.20 -10.10
CA PHE A 72 -18.43 -14.99 -9.53
C PHE A 72 -18.76 -16.48 -9.42
N SER A 73 -19.95 -16.83 -8.92
CA SER A 73 -20.39 -18.23 -8.79
C SER A 73 -20.53 -18.91 -10.15
N ALA A 74 -21.06 -18.19 -11.14
CA ALA A 74 -21.16 -18.65 -12.52
C ALA A 74 -19.77 -18.87 -13.17
N ALA A 75 -18.82 -17.95 -12.95
CA ALA A 75 -17.44 -18.11 -13.39
C ALA A 75 -16.77 -19.31 -12.71
N MET A 76 -16.92 -19.47 -11.39
CA MET A 76 -16.42 -20.64 -10.64
C MET A 76 -16.98 -21.95 -11.20
N ALA A 77 -18.28 -22.02 -11.50
CA ALA A 77 -18.90 -23.21 -12.09
C ALA A 77 -18.33 -23.53 -13.49
N THR A 78 -18.07 -22.49 -14.29
CA THR A 78 -17.47 -22.62 -15.62
C THR A 78 -16.03 -23.11 -15.53
N ILE A 79 -15.23 -22.53 -14.65
CA ILE A 79 -13.84 -22.92 -14.39
C ILE A 79 -13.77 -24.35 -13.88
N LYS A 80 -14.67 -24.73 -12.95
CA LYS A 80 -14.72 -26.10 -12.42
C LYS A 80 -14.97 -27.13 -13.53
N LYS A 81 -15.91 -26.88 -14.43
CA LYS A 81 -16.14 -27.72 -15.63
C LYS A 81 -14.90 -27.79 -16.52
N ARG A 82 -14.21 -26.66 -16.72
CA ARG A 82 -12.96 -26.57 -17.51
C ARG A 82 -11.83 -27.42 -16.89
N VAL A 83 -11.70 -27.37 -15.56
CA VAL A 83 -10.73 -28.16 -14.78
C VAL A 83 -11.08 -29.66 -14.80
N GLU A 84 -12.35 -30.01 -14.65
CA GLU A 84 -12.83 -31.40 -14.71
C GLU A 84 -12.60 -32.03 -16.10
N TRP A 85 -13.00 -31.33 -17.16
CA TRP A 85 -12.74 -31.75 -18.54
C TRP A 85 -11.25 -31.98 -18.78
N ARG A 86 -10.40 -31.12 -18.23
CA ARG A 86 -8.95 -31.25 -18.35
C ARG A 86 -8.40 -32.48 -17.62
N LYS A 87 -8.92 -32.82 -16.45
CA LYS A 87 -8.52 -34.05 -15.74
C LYS A 87 -8.80 -35.29 -16.59
N SER A 88 -9.85 -35.25 -17.41
CA SER A 88 -10.18 -36.31 -18.38
C SER A 88 -9.35 -36.25 -19.67
N ASN A 89 -8.80 -35.09 -20.04
CA ASN A 89 -8.09 -34.86 -21.31
C ASN A 89 -6.71 -34.17 -21.12
N PRO A 90 -5.70 -34.86 -20.55
CA PRO A 90 -4.41 -34.25 -20.19
C PRO A 90 -3.51 -33.90 -21.40
N ALA A 91 -3.77 -34.46 -22.58
CA ALA A 91 -2.95 -34.25 -23.80
C ALA A 91 -3.41 -33.07 -24.68
N GLY A 92 -4.46 -32.34 -24.30
CA GLY A 92 -4.94 -31.19 -25.06
C GLY A 92 -4.04 -29.96 -24.90
N ASP A 93 -3.71 -29.32 -26.03
CA ASP A 93 -3.08 -27.99 -26.05
C ASP A 93 -4.02 -26.99 -25.34
N VAL A 94 -3.49 -26.28 -24.36
CA VAL A 94 -4.31 -25.63 -23.31
C VAL A 94 -4.76 -24.27 -23.74
N LEU A 95 -3.80 -23.50 -24.21
CA LEU A 95 -3.95 -22.10 -24.56
C LEU A 95 -3.81 -21.95 -26.08
N GLY A 96 -3.26 -22.96 -26.76
CA GLY A 96 -3.04 -22.94 -28.21
C GLY A 96 -2.10 -21.81 -28.62
N TRP A 97 -1.28 -21.31 -27.68
CA TRP A 97 -0.35 -20.24 -27.97
C TRP A 97 0.87 -20.82 -28.68
N THR A 98 1.16 -20.27 -29.85
CA THR A 98 2.32 -20.65 -30.64
C THR A 98 3.25 -19.44 -30.80
N PRO A 99 4.58 -19.61 -30.61
CA PRO A 99 5.53 -18.53 -30.78
C PRO A 99 5.44 -17.94 -32.19
N SER A 100 5.33 -16.61 -32.27
CA SER A 100 5.39 -15.88 -33.53
C SER A 100 6.76 -16.01 -34.16
N SER A 101 6.80 -16.31 -35.46
CA SER A 101 8.03 -16.36 -36.26
C SER A 101 8.53 -14.98 -36.72
N ARG A 102 7.77 -13.90 -36.43
CA ARG A 102 8.10 -12.54 -36.88
C ARG A 102 9.21 -11.95 -36.02
N GLN A 103 10.34 -11.59 -36.63
CA GLN A 103 11.37 -10.80 -35.96
C GLN A 103 10.80 -9.44 -35.55
N ARG A 104 10.73 -9.20 -34.24
CA ARG A 104 10.35 -7.90 -33.68
C ARG A 104 11.53 -6.94 -33.75
N LEU A 105 11.32 -5.81 -34.42
CA LEU A 105 12.25 -4.69 -34.37
C LEU A 105 12.25 -4.15 -32.93
N ARG A 106 13.42 -4.17 -32.27
CA ARG A 106 13.61 -3.47 -30.99
C ARG A 106 13.27 -2.00 -31.20
N ARG A 107 12.22 -1.51 -30.54
CA ARG A 107 11.89 -0.08 -30.59
C ARG A 107 12.94 0.69 -29.80
N ALA A 108 13.51 1.71 -30.44
CA ALA A 108 14.31 2.70 -29.74
C ALA A 108 13.45 3.42 -28.69
N PRO A 109 14.03 3.84 -27.55
CA PRO A 109 13.32 4.67 -26.58
C PRO A 109 12.77 5.94 -27.23
N PRO A 110 11.60 6.46 -26.78
CA PRO A 110 11.09 7.73 -27.29
C PRO A 110 12.10 8.85 -27.13
N LEU A 111 12.19 9.77 -28.10
CA LEU A 111 13.11 10.91 -28.04
C LEU A 111 12.95 11.72 -26.75
N LEU A 112 11.72 11.96 -26.33
CA LEU A 112 11.42 12.65 -25.07
C LEU A 112 12.09 11.98 -23.86
N HIS A 113 12.09 10.64 -23.80
CA HIS A 113 12.74 9.90 -22.72
C HIS A 113 14.26 10.11 -22.74
N LEU A 114 14.88 10.02 -23.93
CA LEU A 114 16.32 10.26 -24.09
C LEU A 114 16.70 11.70 -23.70
N CYS A 115 15.89 12.69 -24.09
CA CYS A 115 16.08 14.08 -23.68
C CYS A 115 15.98 14.25 -22.17
N LEU A 116 14.96 13.67 -21.53
CA LEU A 116 14.79 13.71 -20.08
C LEU A 116 15.97 13.06 -19.34
N MET A 117 16.45 11.90 -19.80
CA MET A 117 17.61 11.24 -19.20
C MET A 117 18.89 12.07 -19.38
N SER A 118 19.05 12.75 -20.52
CA SER A 118 20.16 13.67 -20.73
C SER A 118 20.10 14.87 -19.78
N LEU A 119 18.91 15.46 -19.57
CA LEU A 119 18.72 16.55 -18.62
C LEU A 119 19.05 16.12 -17.18
N VAL A 120 18.60 14.92 -16.78
CA VAL A 120 18.89 14.37 -15.45
C VAL A 120 20.39 14.12 -15.26
N LYS A 121 21.07 13.62 -16.30
CA LYS A 121 22.52 13.39 -16.29
C LYS A 121 23.31 14.69 -16.09
N HIS A 122 22.84 15.79 -16.68
CA HIS A 122 23.45 17.12 -16.63
C HIS A 122 22.69 18.10 -15.72
N GLY A 123 21.99 17.58 -14.69
CA GLY A 123 21.04 18.37 -13.89
C GLY A 123 21.65 19.60 -13.19
N GLU A 124 22.95 19.58 -12.87
CA GLU A 124 23.64 20.71 -12.25
C GLU A 124 23.86 21.90 -13.19
N GLU A 125 23.84 21.64 -14.50
CA GLU A 125 23.98 22.63 -15.56
C GLU A 125 22.65 23.31 -15.89
N ILE A 126 21.53 22.88 -15.29
CA ILE A 126 20.21 23.51 -15.47
C ILE A 126 20.20 24.88 -14.77
N GLU A 127 20.21 25.94 -15.57
CA GLU A 127 20.18 27.33 -15.08
C GLU A 127 18.77 27.76 -14.65
N SER A 128 17.75 27.33 -15.39
CA SER A 128 16.35 27.69 -15.14
C SER A 128 15.40 26.60 -15.61
N LEU A 129 14.29 26.44 -14.87
CA LEU A 129 13.12 25.64 -15.29
C LEU A 129 11.93 26.54 -15.65
N GLU A 130 12.14 27.85 -15.76
CA GLU A 130 11.11 28.81 -16.12
C GLU A 130 10.58 28.58 -17.54
N GLY A 131 9.27 28.77 -17.74
CA GLY A 131 8.61 28.52 -19.04
C GLY A 131 8.38 27.04 -19.38
N ILE A 132 8.91 26.09 -18.61
CA ILE A 132 8.61 24.66 -18.79
C ILE A 132 7.22 24.34 -18.24
N PRO A 133 6.36 23.60 -18.96
CA PRO A 133 5.07 23.14 -18.44
C PRO A 133 5.22 22.31 -17.16
N ASP A 134 4.29 22.47 -16.22
CA ASP A 134 4.39 21.84 -14.90
C ASP A 134 4.46 20.31 -14.97
N ASP A 135 3.71 19.67 -15.86
CA ASP A 135 3.78 18.22 -16.10
C ASP A 135 5.20 17.74 -16.46
N LEU A 136 5.94 18.54 -17.24
CA LEU A 136 7.30 18.21 -17.64
C LEU A 136 8.30 18.51 -16.52
N LYS A 137 8.11 19.61 -15.78
CA LYS A 137 8.88 19.89 -14.56
C LYS A 137 8.75 18.75 -13.56
N HIS A 138 7.53 18.26 -13.31
CA HIS A 138 7.29 17.14 -12.40
C HIS A 138 8.01 15.88 -12.84
N LYS A 139 8.01 15.56 -14.14
CA LYS A 139 8.80 14.44 -14.68
C LYS A 139 10.30 14.62 -14.47
N ILE A 140 10.84 15.81 -14.75
CA ILE A 140 12.27 16.11 -14.56
C ILE A 140 12.65 15.96 -13.08
N VAL A 141 11.91 16.60 -12.17
CA VAL A 141 12.18 16.55 -10.72
C VAL A 141 12.01 15.15 -10.16
N SER A 142 10.96 14.43 -10.55
CA SER A 142 10.77 13.02 -10.16
C SER A 142 11.94 12.15 -10.60
N LEU A 143 12.44 12.33 -11.83
CA LEU A 143 13.60 11.61 -12.33
C LEU A 143 14.89 11.99 -11.60
N LEU A 144 15.09 13.27 -11.27
CA LEU A 144 16.22 13.74 -10.47
C LEU A 144 16.19 13.15 -9.05
N CYS A 145 15.03 13.09 -8.40
CA CYS A 145 14.84 12.41 -7.12
C CYS A 145 15.16 10.91 -7.23
N ASN A 146 14.56 10.22 -8.21
CA ASN A 146 14.76 8.77 -8.38
C ASN A 146 16.22 8.39 -8.68
N ASN A 147 16.95 9.25 -9.41
CA ASN A 147 18.37 9.07 -9.73
C ASN A 147 19.32 9.63 -8.65
N ARG A 148 18.78 10.13 -7.52
CA ARG A 148 19.55 10.76 -6.43
C ARG A 148 20.48 11.88 -6.90
N LYS A 149 20.00 12.68 -7.86
CA LYS A 149 20.71 13.84 -8.43
C LYS A 149 20.23 15.18 -7.89
N MET A 150 19.20 15.20 -7.04
CA MET A 150 18.75 16.41 -6.36
C MET A 150 19.82 16.98 -5.42
N ASN A 151 19.95 18.31 -5.42
CA ASN A 151 20.84 19.06 -4.54
C ASN A 151 20.28 20.48 -4.28
N SER A 152 20.96 21.27 -3.45
CA SER A 152 20.51 22.60 -3.02
C SER A 152 20.38 23.60 -4.19
N ARG A 153 21.27 23.53 -5.19
CA ARG A 153 21.22 24.39 -6.38
C ARG A 153 19.97 24.09 -7.21
N ILE A 154 19.74 22.81 -7.53
CA ILE A 154 18.58 22.36 -8.32
C ILE A 154 17.27 22.70 -7.60
N LEU A 155 17.22 22.52 -6.27
CA LEU A 155 16.05 22.90 -5.48
C LEU A 155 15.74 24.38 -5.60
N ARG A 156 16.75 25.26 -5.48
CA ARG A 156 16.56 26.70 -5.66
C ARG A 156 16.07 27.03 -7.07
N THR A 157 16.63 26.40 -8.10
CA THR A 157 16.15 26.56 -9.49
C THR A 157 14.70 26.09 -9.66
N TYR A 158 14.29 25.03 -8.98
CA TYR A 158 12.93 24.50 -9.05
C TYR A 158 11.91 25.40 -8.35
N LEU A 159 12.27 25.95 -7.19
CA LEU A 159 11.41 26.87 -6.43
C LEU A 159 11.43 28.31 -6.96
N ASN A 160 12.47 28.70 -7.70
CA ASN A 160 12.55 29.99 -8.38
C ASN A 160 11.58 30.01 -9.58
N GLY A 161 10.33 30.37 -9.32
CA GLY A 161 9.29 30.56 -10.33
C GLY A 161 7.89 30.58 -9.71
N SER A 162 6.87 30.82 -10.53
CA SER A 162 5.46 30.72 -10.12
C SER A 162 4.99 29.26 -10.15
N THR A 163 5.50 28.42 -9.24
CA THR A 163 5.04 27.03 -9.11
C THR A 163 3.78 26.95 -8.27
N THR A 164 2.77 26.20 -8.74
CA THR A 164 1.58 25.87 -7.93
C THR A 164 1.72 24.54 -7.20
N GLU A 165 2.67 23.71 -7.63
CA GLU A 165 2.90 22.37 -7.09
C GLU A 165 4.40 22.09 -6.91
N ILE A 166 4.76 21.51 -5.76
CA ILE A 166 6.12 21.10 -5.40
C ILE A 166 6.12 19.58 -5.21
N HIS A 167 6.92 18.86 -6.00
CA HIS A 167 6.99 17.40 -5.99
C HIS A 167 8.40 16.88 -5.68
N LEU A 168 8.72 16.68 -4.41
CA LEU A 168 9.99 16.10 -3.96
C LEU A 168 9.76 14.75 -3.27
N THR A 169 9.99 13.66 -4.01
CA THR A 169 9.75 12.28 -3.55
C THR A 169 10.87 11.73 -2.66
N ASP A 170 12.04 12.34 -2.70
CA ASP A 170 13.18 12.01 -1.85
C ASP A 170 13.90 13.29 -1.43
N CYS A 171 13.74 13.66 -0.15
CA CYS A 171 14.40 14.78 0.51
C CYS A 171 15.50 14.32 1.48
N SER A 172 15.93 13.06 1.43
CA SER A 172 16.91 12.51 2.39
C SER A 172 18.30 13.13 2.28
N TRP A 173 18.58 13.79 1.15
CA TRP A 173 19.81 14.52 0.84
C TRP A 173 19.85 15.94 1.45
N ALA A 174 18.71 16.51 1.83
CA ALA A 174 18.63 17.91 2.28
C ALA A 174 18.91 18.07 3.78
N SER A 175 19.53 19.19 4.15
CA SER A 175 19.62 19.65 5.54
C SER A 175 18.47 20.61 5.87
N GLU A 176 18.32 20.93 7.15
CA GLU A 176 17.33 21.89 7.65
C GLU A 176 17.55 23.28 7.03
N ASP A 177 18.79 23.78 7.06
CA ASP A 177 19.15 25.10 6.49
C ASP A 177 18.83 25.19 5.00
N VAL A 178 19.13 24.12 4.23
CA VAL A 178 18.87 24.09 2.79
C VAL A 178 17.38 24.24 2.49
N ILE A 179 16.53 23.55 3.25
CA ILE A 179 15.07 23.63 3.06
C ILE A 179 14.56 24.99 3.52
N GLN A 180 14.99 25.49 4.69
CA GLN A 180 14.58 26.80 5.20
C GLN A 180 14.95 27.93 4.23
N ASP A 181 16.19 27.96 3.74
CA ASP A 181 16.65 28.96 2.77
C ASP A 181 15.82 28.90 1.48
N ALA A 182 15.59 27.70 0.96
CA ALA A 182 14.88 27.48 -0.29
C ALA A 182 13.41 27.94 -0.20
N PHE A 183 12.72 27.61 0.90
CA PHE A 183 11.33 28.01 1.11
C PHE A 183 11.17 29.47 1.57
N THR A 184 12.19 30.09 2.17
CA THR A 184 12.14 31.51 2.54
C THR A 184 12.04 32.42 1.32
N SER A 185 12.64 32.00 0.20
CA SER A 185 12.61 32.73 -1.07
C SER A 185 11.44 32.35 -1.97
N CYS A 186 10.68 31.31 -1.62
CA CYS A 186 9.57 30.77 -2.41
C CYS A 186 8.27 31.54 -2.11
N ASN A 187 7.52 31.91 -3.14
CA ASN A 187 6.15 32.38 -2.94
C ASN A 187 5.25 31.19 -2.62
N ILE A 188 4.66 31.19 -1.44
CA ILE A 188 3.84 30.09 -0.91
C ILE A 188 2.33 30.30 -1.08
N ASP A 189 1.88 31.51 -1.42
CA ASP A 189 0.47 31.91 -1.38
C ASP A 189 -0.40 31.15 -2.41
N HIS A 190 0.22 30.74 -3.52
CA HIS A 190 -0.42 30.03 -4.62
C HIS A 190 -0.14 28.52 -4.62
N LEU A 191 0.59 28.00 -3.63
CA LEU A 191 0.90 26.58 -3.55
C LEU A 191 -0.35 25.78 -3.19
N ARG A 192 -0.70 24.85 -4.06
CA ARG A 192 -1.84 23.94 -3.90
C ARG A 192 -1.39 22.53 -3.48
N LEU A 193 -0.20 22.12 -3.90
CA LEU A 193 0.37 20.81 -3.56
C LEU A 193 1.81 20.96 -3.11
N VAL A 194 2.13 20.37 -1.96
CA VAL A 194 3.50 20.27 -1.46
C VAL A 194 3.78 18.84 -1.05
N GLN A 195 4.69 18.18 -1.77
CA GLN A 195 5.20 16.86 -1.43
C GLN A 195 6.68 16.96 -1.07
N LEU A 196 7.00 16.65 0.18
CA LEU A 196 8.34 16.61 0.75
C LEU A 196 8.54 15.25 1.45
N ASP A 197 8.71 14.20 0.66
CA ASP A 197 8.85 12.83 1.16
C ASP A 197 10.30 12.52 1.55
N LEU A 198 10.47 11.54 2.42
CA LEU A 198 11.74 11.13 3.03
C LEU A 198 12.50 12.29 3.69
N SER A 199 11.77 13.28 4.20
CA SER A 199 12.26 14.56 4.72
C SER A 199 12.65 14.53 6.21
N GLY A 200 12.72 13.35 6.85
CA GLY A 200 12.95 13.27 8.29
C GLY A 200 14.26 13.87 8.81
N ARG A 201 15.29 14.07 7.96
CA ARG A 201 16.49 14.82 8.35
C ARG A 201 16.26 16.32 8.40
N CYS A 202 15.56 16.87 7.41
CA CYS A 202 15.38 18.31 7.22
C CYS A 202 14.06 18.86 7.78
N MET A 203 13.17 18.00 8.31
CA MET A 203 11.81 18.39 8.71
C MET A 203 11.48 18.06 10.19
N PRO A 204 12.19 18.64 11.17
CA PRO A 204 11.68 18.73 12.55
C PRO A 204 10.58 19.81 12.68
N ASP A 205 9.85 19.78 13.80
CA ASP A 205 8.72 20.69 14.06
C ASP A 205 9.06 22.17 13.82
N TYR A 206 10.21 22.67 14.31
CA TYR A 206 10.58 24.08 14.15
C TYR A 206 10.80 24.47 12.69
N VAL A 207 11.38 23.60 11.85
CA VAL A 207 11.57 23.89 10.43
C VAL A 207 10.22 24.00 9.74
N LEU A 208 9.34 23.03 9.97
CA LEU A 208 7.99 23.06 9.44
C LEU A 208 7.25 24.31 9.92
N HIS A 209 7.40 24.70 11.19
CA HIS A 209 6.84 25.94 11.70
C HIS A 209 7.36 27.17 10.95
N THR A 210 8.68 27.27 10.73
CA THR A 210 9.26 28.40 10.00
C THR A 210 8.82 28.47 8.55
N ILE A 211 8.44 27.35 7.92
CA ILE A 211 8.06 27.32 6.51
C ILE A 211 6.55 27.43 6.36
N PHE A 212 5.82 26.54 7.04
CA PHE A 212 4.40 26.27 6.84
C PHE A 212 3.48 26.89 7.89
N ALA A 213 4.03 27.43 8.98
CA ALA A 213 3.21 27.97 10.07
C ALA A 213 3.74 29.27 10.65
N LYS A 214 4.21 30.18 9.78
CA LYS A 214 4.66 31.53 10.16
C LYS A 214 3.52 32.34 10.81
N SER A 215 2.28 32.14 10.34
CA SER A 215 1.07 32.78 10.87
C SER A 215 -0.17 31.92 10.61
N GLN A 216 -1.27 32.24 11.29
CA GLN A 216 -2.59 31.67 10.98
C GLN A 216 -2.93 31.96 9.51
N TYR A 217 -3.53 30.98 8.82
CA TYR A 217 -3.89 31.09 7.39
C TYR A 217 -2.72 31.39 6.45
N SER A 218 -1.49 31.01 6.80
CA SER A 218 -0.31 31.23 5.96
C SER A 218 -0.33 30.42 4.65
N PHE A 219 -1.18 29.39 4.54
CA PHE A 219 -1.31 28.54 3.34
C PHE A 219 -2.78 28.40 2.92
N PRO A 220 -3.42 29.47 2.44
CA PRO A 220 -4.86 29.46 2.16
C PRO A 220 -5.24 28.56 0.97
N SER A 221 -4.31 28.37 0.04
CA SER A 221 -4.53 27.62 -1.21
C SER A 221 -4.11 26.15 -1.12
N LEU A 222 -3.44 25.72 -0.04
CA LEU A 222 -2.87 24.38 0.06
C LEU A 222 -3.97 23.33 0.20
N VAL A 223 -4.00 22.38 -0.75
CA VAL A 223 -4.99 21.29 -0.83
C VAL A 223 -4.35 19.95 -0.48
N THR A 224 -3.09 19.73 -0.87
CA THR A 224 -2.39 18.46 -0.69
C THR A 224 -1.03 18.69 -0.03
N LEU A 225 -0.77 17.95 1.06
CA LEU A 225 0.49 17.97 1.78
C LEU A 225 1.00 16.54 2.02
N SER A 226 2.19 16.22 1.50
CA SER A 226 2.87 14.97 1.81
C SER A 226 4.16 15.24 2.56
N LEU A 227 4.28 14.65 3.75
CA LEU A 227 5.44 14.70 4.64
C LEU A 227 5.89 13.27 4.98
N LYS A 228 5.70 12.34 4.04
CA LYS A 228 5.98 10.92 4.27
C LYS A 228 7.42 10.74 4.73
N GLY A 229 7.66 10.03 5.82
CA GLY A 229 8.99 9.78 6.35
C GLY A 229 9.61 10.96 7.10
N ALA A 230 8.83 12.00 7.42
CA ALA A 230 9.24 13.06 8.34
C ALA A 230 9.23 12.56 9.80
N TYR A 231 10.14 11.65 10.12
CA TYR A 231 10.15 10.89 11.39
C TYR A 231 10.43 11.74 12.65
N ARG A 232 10.76 13.02 12.51
CA ARG A 232 10.98 13.99 13.61
C ARG A 232 9.75 14.86 13.91
N LEU A 233 8.65 14.72 13.17
CA LEU A 233 7.42 15.49 13.40
C LEU A 233 6.58 14.94 14.54
N THR A 234 6.05 15.84 15.37
CA THR A 234 5.16 15.49 16.50
C THR A 234 3.74 16.04 16.32
N ASP A 235 2.82 15.67 17.21
CA ASP A 235 1.42 16.10 17.16
C ASP A 235 1.25 17.63 17.23
N ASN A 236 2.20 18.34 17.86
CA ASN A 236 2.18 19.80 17.96
C ASN A 236 2.06 20.43 16.57
N VAL A 237 2.81 19.89 15.60
CA VAL A 237 2.87 20.43 14.25
C VAL A 237 1.55 20.25 13.50
N LEU A 238 0.84 19.14 13.73
CA LEU A 238 -0.44 18.86 13.08
C LEU A 238 -1.51 19.84 13.51
N SER A 239 -1.52 20.20 14.80
CA SER A 239 -2.47 21.17 15.36
C SER A 239 -2.30 22.57 14.73
N VAL A 240 -1.08 22.90 14.36
CA VAL A 240 -0.68 24.17 13.78
C VAL A 240 -0.95 24.18 12.27
N LEU A 241 -0.62 23.09 11.57
CA LEU A 241 -0.97 22.89 10.16
C LEU A 241 -2.47 23.02 9.92
N ALA A 242 -3.29 22.41 10.79
CA ALA A 242 -4.73 22.51 10.71
C ALA A 242 -5.24 23.97 10.80
N SER A 243 -4.55 24.83 11.55
CA SER A 243 -4.88 26.25 11.66
C SER A 243 -4.28 27.11 10.53
N SER A 244 -3.22 26.63 9.88
CA SER A 244 -2.46 27.37 8.86
C SER A 244 -2.95 27.10 7.44
N ALA A 245 -3.47 25.90 7.18
CA ALA A 245 -3.95 25.41 5.89
C ALA A 245 -5.40 24.88 5.97
N PRO A 246 -6.42 25.75 6.10
CA PRO A 246 -7.81 25.33 6.28
C PRO A 246 -8.41 24.63 5.04
N SER A 247 -7.83 24.85 3.87
CA SER A 247 -8.26 24.26 2.58
C SER A 247 -7.71 22.84 2.36
N LEU A 248 -6.89 22.32 3.29
CA LEU A 248 -6.21 21.04 3.13
C LEU A 248 -7.23 19.90 3.05
N LYS A 249 -7.11 19.08 2.00
CA LYS A 249 -7.97 17.92 1.71
C LYS A 249 -7.22 16.60 1.70
N SER A 250 -5.93 16.61 1.36
CA SER A 250 -5.11 15.40 1.28
C SER A 250 -3.87 15.57 2.16
N ILE A 251 -3.66 14.63 3.08
CA ILE A 251 -2.47 14.61 3.92
C ILE A 251 -1.83 13.22 3.96
N ASN A 252 -0.54 13.16 3.66
CA ASN A 252 0.26 11.94 3.75
C ASN A 252 1.33 12.08 4.83
N LEU A 253 1.16 11.31 5.89
CA LEU A 253 2.02 11.23 7.08
C LEU A 253 2.64 9.84 7.22
N GLY A 254 2.65 9.02 6.16
CA GLY A 254 3.19 7.67 6.23
C GLY A 254 4.65 7.68 6.71
N LYS A 255 5.01 6.75 7.59
CA LYS A 255 6.34 6.62 8.22
C LYS A 255 6.75 7.81 9.11
N CYS A 256 5.81 8.63 9.57
CA CYS A 256 6.07 9.63 10.61
C CYS A 256 5.99 8.99 12.00
N SER A 257 7.12 8.51 12.52
CA SER A 257 7.18 7.63 13.70
C SER A 257 6.84 8.28 15.05
N LEU A 258 6.83 9.61 15.14
CA LEU A 258 6.58 10.34 16.38
C LEU A 258 5.15 10.90 16.49
N ILE A 259 4.38 10.89 15.39
CA ILE A 259 2.96 11.26 15.39
C ILE A 259 2.13 10.17 16.07
N THR A 260 1.17 10.57 16.88
CA THR A 260 0.30 9.68 17.65
C THR A 260 -1.18 9.81 17.22
N SER A 261 -2.04 8.97 17.78
CA SER A 261 -3.49 9.04 17.58
C SER A 261 -4.06 10.43 17.91
N CYS A 262 -3.55 11.10 18.95
CA CYS A 262 -4.05 12.43 19.37
C CYS A 262 -3.85 13.50 18.29
N GLY A 263 -2.70 13.50 17.62
CA GLY A 263 -2.42 14.42 16.52
C GLY A 263 -3.34 14.21 15.32
N ILE A 264 -3.65 12.94 14.98
CA ILE A 264 -4.58 12.63 13.89
C ILE A 264 -6.02 13.03 14.25
N ILE A 265 -6.47 12.78 15.49
CA ILE A 265 -7.80 13.20 15.96
C ILE A 265 -7.93 14.73 15.86
N SER A 266 -6.95 15.46 16.41
CA SER A 266 -6.92 16.93 16.37
C SER A 266 -6.96 17.49 14.95
N LEU A 267 -6.34 16.78 14.01
CA LEU A 267 -6.30 17.17 12.61
C LEU A 267 -7.64 16.88 11.92
N ALA A 268 -8.22 15.71 12.16
CA ALA A 268 -9.51 15.30 11.60
C ALA A 268 -10.68 16.15 12.12
N GLU A 269 -10.63 16.63 13.36
CA GLU A 269 -11.66 17.53 13.94
C GLU A 269 -11.66 18.92 13.31
N LYS A 270 -10.52 19.38 12.81
CA LYS A 270 -10.35 20.74 12.27
C LYS A 270 -10.42 20.81 10.74
N LEU A 271 -10.10 19.70 10.06
CA LEU A 271 -10.00 19.65 8.60
C LEU A 271 -10.99 18.66 8.02
N ASN A 272 -11.69 19.10 6.97
CA ASN A 272 -12.56 18.22 6.20
C ASN A 272 -11.74 17.51 5.09
N LEU A 273 -10.91 16.55 5.49
CA LEU A 273 -10.05 15.79 4.57
C LEU A 273 -10.84 14.80 3.72
N THR A 274 -10.33 14.60 2.51
CA THR A 274 -10.79 13.56 1.58
C THR A 274 -9.77 12.43 1.43
N GLU A 275 -8.51 12.65 1.80
CA GLU A 275 -7.44 11.65 1.68
C GLU A 275 -6.52 11.68 2.89
N LEU A 276 -6.27 10.50 3.48
CA LEU A 276 -5.40 10.33 4.63
C LEU A 276 -4.50 9.11 4.45
N TYR A 277 -3.19 9.32 4.57
CA TYR A 277 -2.20 8.26 4.54
C TYR A 277 -1.39 8.26 5.83
N ILE A 278 -1.47 7.18 6.61
CA ILE A 278 -0.81 7.01 7.91
C ILE A 278 -0.05 5.67 7.98
N ASP A 279 0.46 5.24 6.84
CA ASP A 279 1.18 3.97 6.67
C ASP A 279 2.36 3.85 7.62
N ASN A 280 2.53 2.69 8.26
CA ASN A 280 3.70 2.37 9.07
C ASN A 280 4.00 3.38 10.20
N CYS A 281 2.96 4.07 10.71
CA CYS A 281 3.08 4.95 11.86
C CYS A 281 2.86 4.16 13.16
N GLN A 282 3.96 3.75 13.81
CA GLN A 282 3.95 2.79 14.92
C GLN A 282 3.23 3.27 16.19
N LYS A 283 3.10 4.59 16.39
CA LYS A 283 2.44 5.19 17.56
C LYS A 283 0.96 5.52 17.32
N ILE A 284 0.42 5.23 16.14
CA ILE A 284 -0.99 5.45 15.83
C ILE A 284 -1.75 4.14 16.09
N ASP A 285 -2.69 4.22 17.01
CA ASP A 285 -3.69 3.19 17.22
C ASP A 285 -4.94 3.55 16.42
N VAL A 286 -5.20 2.80 15.33
CA VAL A 286 -6.31 3.10 14.42
C VAL A 286 -7.68 3.02 15.11
N MET A 287 -7.79 2.26 16.20
CA MET A 287 -9.04 2.16 16.96
C MET A 287 -9.35 3.44 17.74
N GLN A 288 -8.32 4.21 18.13
CA GLN A 288 -8.52 5.48 18.84
C GLN A 288 -8.94 6.60 17.89
N ILE A 289 -8.48 6.56 16.63
CA ILE A 289 -8.86 7.56 15.61
C ILE A 289 -10.18 7.20 14.90
N LEU A 290 -10.69 5.97 15.07
CA LEU A 290 -11.89 5.49 14.37
C LEU A 290 -13.11 6.43 14.52
N PRO A 291 -13.46 6.96 15.71
CA PRO A 291 -14.59 7.90 15.82
C PRO A 291 -14.42 9.18 15.00
N ALA A 292 -13.17 9.67 14.90
CA ALA A 292 -12.87 10.83 14.07
C ALA A 292 -13.01 10.48 12.59
N LEU A 293 -12.53 9.31 12.16
CA LEU A 293 -12.68 8.83 10.78
C LEU A 293 -14.13 8.61 10.38
N GLU A 294 -14.97 8.05 11.27
CA GLU A 294 -16.40 7.86 11.05
C GLU A 294 -17.14 9.18 10.80
N SER A 295 -16.61 10.30 11.30
CA SER A 295 -17.17 11.64 11.09
C SER A 295 -16.73 12.28 9.77
N MET A 296 -15.80 11.66 9.02
CA MET A 296 -15.26 12.20 7.77
C MET A 296 -16.07 11.69 6.57
N GLU A 297 -17.28 12.25 6.39
CA GLU A 297 -18.23 11.80 5.36
C GLU A 297 -17.69 11.87 3.92
N HIS A 298 -16.69 12.72 3.66
CA HIS A 298 -16.08 12.91 2.34
C HIS A 298 -14.77 12.15 2.13
N LEU A 299 -14.38 11.26 3.06
CA LEU A 299 -13.19 10.45 2.93
C LEU A 299 -13.30 9.50 1.72
N LYS A 300 -12.36 9.65 0.79
CA LYS A 300 -12.27 8.88 -0.47
C LYS A 300 -11.05 7.98 -0.51
N VAL A 301 -9.97 8.37 0.18
CA VAL A 301 -8.72 7.62 0.19
C VAL A 301 -8.26 7.42 1.62
N LEU A 302 -8.05 6.17 2.01
CA LEU A 302 -7.43 5.82 3.28
C LEU A 302 -6.32 4.80 3.06
N SER A 303 -5.14 5.12 3.59
CA SER A 303 -4.01 4.21 3.64
C SER A 303 -3.54 4.05 5.09
N VAL A 304 -3.63 2.81 5.57
CA VAL A 304 -3.23 2.39 6.92
C VAL A 304 -2.25 1.21 6.84
N ALA A 305 -1.47 1.13 5.77
CA ALA A 305 -0.62 -0.02 5.48
C ALA A 305 0.38 -0.25 6.62
N GLY A 306 0.50 -1.51 7.07
CA GLY A 306 1.41 -1.90 8.15
C GLY A 306 0.99 -1.43 9.55
N ALA A 307 -0.20 -0.83 9.72
CA ALA A 307 -0.72 -0.49 11.04
C ALA A 307 -1.20 -1.76 11.77
N SER A 308 -0.49 -2.16 12.82
CA SER A 308 -0.71 -3.43 13.54
C SER A 308 -2.01 -3.49 14.35
N THR A 309 -2.66 -2.35 14.55
CA THR A 309 -3.93 -2.20 15.28
C THR A 309 -5.16 -2.40 14.40
N VAL A 310 -5.00 -2.39 13.07
CA VAL A 310 -6.09 -2.62 12.10
C VAL A 310 -6.62 -4.05 12.23
N CYS A 311 -7.93 -4.19 12.43
CA CYS A 311 -8.64 -5.45 12.59
C CYS A 311 -10.00 -5.43 11.86
N ASP A 312 -10.70 -6.56 11.79
CA ASP A 312 -11.98 -6.67 11.10
C ASP A 312 -13.03 -5.68 11.63
N THR A 313 -13.07 -5.45 12.94
CA THR A 313 -13.99 -4.49 13.57
C THR A 313 -13.74 -3.06 13.08
N PHE A 314 -12.47 -2.66 12.95
CA PHE A 314 -12.11 -1.35 12.41
C PHE A 314 -12.65 -1.18 10.99
N ILE A 315 -12.37 -2.14 10.12
CA ILE A 315 -12.82 -2.09 8.71
C ILE A 315 -14.33 -2.10 8.64
N SER A 316 -15.01 -3.01 9.35
CA SER A 316 -16.48 -3.11 9.30
C SER A 316 -17.15 -1.79 9.68
N ARG A 317 -16.70 -1.15 10.76
CA ARG A 317 -17.23 0.13 11.22
C ARG A 317 -16.94 1.27 10.26
N LEU A 318 -15.69 1.38 9.80
CA LEU A 318 -15.29 2.41 8.86
C LEU A 318 -16.03 2.28 7.52
N MET A 319 -16.19 1.07 6.99
CA MET A 319 -16.89 0.84 5.72
C MET A 319 -18.39 1.15 5.84
N HIS A 320 -19.00 0.92 7.00
CA HIS A 320 -20.39 1.32 7.23
C HIS A 320 -20.56 2.85 7.25
N ALA A 321 -19.59 3.59 7.82
CA ALA A 321 -19.65 5.04 7.89
C ALA A 321 -19.26 5.73 6.57
N CYS A 322 -18.17 5.31 5.94
CA CYS A 322 -17.53 6.03 4.83
C CYS A 322 -17.48 5.24 3.50
N GLY A 323 -17.92 3.98 3.48
CA GLY A 323 -17.67 3.05 2.37
C GLY A 323 -18.23 3.51 1.02
N TYR A 324 -19.38 4.19 1.00
CA TYR A 324 -20.01 4.63 -0.25
C TYR A 324 -19.14 5.61 -1.06
N ASN A 325 -18.41 6.48 -0.35
CA ASN A 325 -17.52 7.49 -0.96
C ASN A 325 -16.09 6.97 -1.18
N MET A 326 -15.74 5.82 -0.60
CA MET A 326 -14.40 5.24 -0.68
C MET A 326 -14.04 4.88 -2.12
N ARG A 327 -12.88 5.39 -2.56
CA ARG A 327 -12.29 5.16 -3.88
C ARG A 327 -11.01 4.36 -3.79
N GLU A 328 -10.22 4.58 -2.75
CA GLU A 328 -8.94 3.90 -2.57
C GLU A 328 -8.78 3.46 -1.11
N LEU A 329 -8.54 2.17 -0.94
CA LEU A 329 -8.30 1.58 0.37
C LEU A 329 -7.02 0.75 0.32
N VAL A 330 -6.05 1.14 1.14
CA VAL A 330 -4.77 0.44 1.27
C VAL A 330 -4.65 -0.08 2.68
N ILE A 331 -4.78 -1.40 2.80
CA ILE A 331 -4.74 -2.16 4.06
C ILE A 331 -3.67 -3.27 3.99
N ALA A 332 -2.66 -3.07 3.14
CA ALA A 332 -1.52 -3.96 3.02
C ALA A 332 -0.86 -4.16 4.39
N ASP A 333 -0.37 -5.38 4.64
CA ASP A 333 0.40 -5.73 5.83
C ASP A 333 -0.38 -5.64 7.17
N CYS A 334 -1.70 -5.48 7.12
CA CYS A 334 -2.58 -5.48 8.29
C CYS A 334 -2.95 -6.92 8.69
N LEU A 335 -2.01 -7.62 9.33
CA LEU A 335 -2.04 -9.09 9.54
C LEU A 335 -3.20 -9.64 10.39
N LYS A 336 -4.01 -8.79 11.04
CA LYS A 336 -5.20 -9.21 11.81
C LYS A 336 -6.49 -9.21 10.99
N LEU A 337 -6.43 -8.86 9.70
CA LEU A 337 -7.58 -8.84 8.82
C LEU A 337 -7.87 -10.23 8.26
N THR A 338 -9.14 -10.61 8.32
CA THR A 338 -9.66 -11.85 7.74
C THR A 338 -10.63 -11.53 6.61
N THR A 339 -11.18 -12.58 5.99
CA THR A 339 -12.24 -12.45 4.99
C THR A 339 -13.46 -11.65 5.49
N LYS A 340 -13.70 -11.55 6.82
CA LYS A 340 -14.78 -10.70 7.38
C LYS A 340 -14.63 -9.23 6.97
N SER A 341 -13.43 -8.68 7.03
CA SER A 341 -13.16 -7.30 6.59
C SER A 341 -13.46 -7.11 5.10
N VAL A 342 -13.07 -8.07 4.26
CA VAL A 342 -13.30 -8.01 2.81
C VAL A 342 -14.79 -8.13 2.46
N ARG A 343 -15.55 -8.91 3.23
CA ARG A 343 -17.02 -8.92 3.12
C ARG A 343 -17.62 -7.54 3.37
N ALA A 344 -17.19 -6.85 4.43
CA ALA A 344 -17.65 -5.51 4.73
C ALA A 344 -17.28 -4.50 3.62
N ILE A 345 -16.08 -4.62 3.05
CA ILE A 345 -15.65 -3.81 1.89
C ILE A 345 -16.57 -4.06 0.69
N GLY A 346 -16.77 -5.33 0.31
CA GLY A 346 -17.63 -5.71 -0.81
C GLY A 346 -19.08 -5.25 -0.64
N ALA A 347 -19.61 -5.26 0.59
CA ALA A 347 -20.99 -4.83 0.86
C ALA A 347 -21.19 -3.30 0.76
N ASN A 348 -20.16 -2.50 1.07
CA ASN A 348 -20.35 -1.06 1.30
C ASN A 348 -19.61 -0.15 0.30
N CYS A 349 -18.69 -0.68 -0.53
CA CYS A 349 -17.80 0.13 -1.37
C CYS A 349 -18.02 -0.08 -2.88
N PRO A 350 -19.15 0.34 -3.47
CA PRO A 350 -19.44 0.14 -4.90
C PRO A 350 -18.55 0.99 -5.83
N ASN A 351 -18.04 2.10 -5.33
CA ASN A 351 -17.22 3.06 -6.06
C ASN A 351 -15.71 2.84 -5.91
N LEU A 352 -15.30 1.74 -5.28
CA LEU A 352 -13.90 1.43 -5.02
C LEU A 352 -13.14 1.19 -6.33
N ARG A 353 -12.03 1.91 -6.50
CA ARG A 353 -11.16 1.89 -7.68
C ARG A 353 -9.83 1.23 -7.38
N LEU A 354 -9.26 1.49 -6.21
CA LEU A 354 -8.00 0.89 -5.77
C LEU A 354 -8.22 0.11 -4.49
N LEU A 355 -7.81 -1.16 -4.52
CA LEU A 355 -7.74 -2.00 -3.32
C LEU A 355 -6.38 -2.68 -3.23
N ASP A 356 -5.70 -2.45 -2.12
CA ASP A 356 -4.42 -3.08 -1.82
C ASP A 356 -4.56 -4.02 -0.61
N LEU A 357 -4.54 -5.32 -0.88
CA LEU A 357 -4.64 -6.42 0.08
C LEU A 357 -3.32 -7.18 0.23
N GLN A 358 -2.18 -6.54 -0.04
CA GLN A 358 -0.90 -7.25 -0.01
C GLN A 358 -0.59 -7.81 1.39
N ARG A 359 -0.04 -9.04 1.41
CA ARG A 359 0.39 -9.78 2.60
C ARG A 359 -0.70 -9.99 3.67
N LEU A 360 -1.96 -10.15 3.27
CA LEU A 360 -3.05 -10.50 4.18
C LEU A 360 -3.23 -12.03 4.27
N ASN A 361 -2.34 -12.68 5.01
CA ASN A 361 -2.23 -14.14 5.07
C ASN A 361 -3.43 -14.89 5.68
N GLN A 362 -4.45 -14.22 6.20
CA GLN A 362 -5.67 -14.83 6.75
C GLN A 362 -6.88 -14.73 5.80
N LEU A 363 -6.67 -14.30 4.55
CA LEU A 363 -7.72 -14.29 3.53
C LEU A 363 -7.89 -15.67 2.87
N ASN A 364 -9.13 -16.00 2.55
CA ASN A 364 -9.52 -17.18 1.77
C ASN A 364 -10.26 -16.76 0.48
N ASP A 365 -10.54 -17.72 -0.39
CA ASP A 365 -11.15 -17.49 -1.71
C ASP A 365 -12.51 -16.77 -1.68
N LEU A 366 -13.26 -16.85 -0.57
CA LEU A 366 -14.51 -16.11 -0.40
C LEU A 366 -14.30 -14.59 -0.40
N ALA A 367 -13.11 -14.10 -0.04
CA ALA A 367 -12.78 -12.69 -0.14
C ALA A 367 -12.96 -12.17 -1.58
N LEU A 368 -12.54 -12.96 -2.58
CA LEU A 368 -12.68 -12.61 -3.99
C LEU A 368 -14.15 -12.66 -4.45
N LYS A 369 -14.94 -13.60 -3.92
CA LYS A 369 -16.40 -13.64 -4.13
C LYS A 369 -17.07 -12.35 -3.68
N TYR A 370 -16.77 -11.89 -2.46
CA TYR A 370 -17.36 -10.67 -1.91
C TYR A 370 -17.00 -9.43 -2.74
N LEU A 371 -15.74 -9.32 -3.17
CA LEU A 371 -15.28 -8.20 -3.99
C LEU A 371 -15.91 -8.21 -5.39
N ALA A 372 -15.96 -9.36 -6.07
CA ALA A 372 -16.57 -9.46 -7.39
C ALA A 372 -18.05 -9.07 -7.40
N ASN A 373 -18.76 -9.37 -6.31
CA ASN A 373 -20.19 -9.06 -6.22
C ASN A 373 -20.48 -7.56 -5.98
N GLY A 374 -19.62 -6.88 -5.24
CA GLY A 374 -19.85 -5.50 -4.78
C GLY A 374 -18.99 -4.42 -5.42
N CYS A 375 -17.71 -4.68 -5.66
CA CYS A 375 -16.74 -3.69 -6.13
C CYS A 375 -16.53 -3.78 -7.65
N ARG A 376 -17.45 -3.20 -8.43
CA ARG A 376 -17.46 -3.31 -9.91
C ARG A 376 -16.60 -2.26 -10.63
N SER A 377 -16.15 -1.24 -9.92
CA SER A 377 -15.40 -0.10 -10.48
C SER A 377 -13.89 -0.21 -10.28
N MET A 378 -13.39 -1.39 -9.90
CA MET A 378 -11.99 -1.58 -9.53
C MET A 378 -11.08 -1.45 -10.76
N THR A 379 -10.11 -0.55 -10.68
CA THR A 379 -9.10 -0.33 -11.73
C THR A 379 -7.71 -0.81 -11.30
N THR A 380 -7.44 -0.84 -9.99
CA THR A 380 -6.16 -1.28 -9.42
C THR A 380 -6.40 -2.31 -8.33
N PHE A 381 -5.87 -3.51 -8.51
CA PHE A 381 -6.00 -4.58 -7.52
C PHE A 381 -4.67 -5.23 -7.20
N LYS A 382 -4.27 -5.20 -5.93
CA LYS A 382 -2.98 -5.72 -5.47
C LYS A 382 -3.19 -6.84 -4.46
N LEU A 383 -2.76 -8.05 -4.82
CA LEU A 383 -2.97 -9.28 -4.06
C LEU A 383 -1.66 -9.96 -3.65
N ARG A 384 -0.52 -9.25 -3.72
CA ARG A 384 0.81 -9.82 -3.46
C ARG A 384 0.85 -10.67 -2.19
N GLN A 385 1.48 -11.84 -2.25
CA GLN A 385 1.73 -12.74 -1.11
C GLN A 385 0.47 -13.15 -0.32
N ASN A 386 -0.65 -13.34 -1.01
CA ASN A 386 -1.84 -14.01 -0.46
C ASN A 386 -1.88 -15.50 -0.86
N GLN A 387 -2.85 -16.25 -0.33
CA GLN A 387 -2.97 -17.71 -0.49
C GLN A 387 -4.16 -18.15 -1.35
N PHE A 388 -4.70 -17.26 -2.18
CA PHE A 388 -5.83 -17.52 -3.08
C PHE A 388 -5.53 -18.65 -4.07
N SER A 389 -6.53 -19.47 -4.39
CA SER A 389 -6.44 -20.49 -5.43
C SER A 389 -6.40 -19.89 -6.85
N ASP A 390 -5.90 -20.68 -7.81
CA ASP A 390 -5.91 -20.30 -9.24
C ASP A 390 -7.34 -20.05 -9.72
N GLU A 391 -8.26 -20.92 -9.30
CA GLU A 391 -9.67 -20.89 -9.68
C GLU A 391 -10.39 -19.66 -9.15
N ALA A 392 -10.15 -19.27 -7.89
CA ALA A 392 -10.80 -18.11 -7.30
C ALA A 392 -10.30 -16.79 -7.92
N ILE A 393 -9.00 -16.70 -8.20
CA ILE A 393 -8.44 -15.55 -8.94
C ILE A 393 -9.05 -15.50 -10.33
N ALA A 394 -9.06 -16.63 -11.05
CA ALA A 394 -9.64 -16.71 -12.38
C ALA A 394 -11.13 -16.30 -12.39
N ALA A 395 -11.91 -16.79 -11.42
CA ALA A 395 -13.34 -16.45 -11.32
C ALA A 395 -13.57 -14.97 -11.05
N PHE A 396 -12.76 -14.35 -10.20
CA PHE A 396 -12.80 -12.90 -9.99
C PHE A 396 -12.51 -12.12 -11.27
N LEU A 397 -11.47 -12.52 -12.00
CA LEU A 397 -11.05 -11.84 -13.23
C LEU A 397 -12.07 -12.02 -14.37
N GLU A 398 -12.68 -13.20 -14.51
CA GLU A 398 -13.78 -13.43 -15.45
C GLU A 398 -15.04 -12.61 -15.08
N ALA A 399 -15.33 -12.46 -13.78
CA ALA A 399 -16.51 -11.76 -13.29
C ALA A 399 -16.37 -10.22 -13.27
N SER A 400 -15.17 -9.70 -13.01
CA SER A 400 -14.96 -8.28 -12.68
C SER A 400 -13.63 -7.70 -13.19
N GLY A 401 -12.87 -8.45 -14.00
CA GLY A 401 -11.58 -7.99 -14.51
C GLY A 401 -11.65 -6.93 -15.61
N GLY A 402 -12.83 -6.68 -16.20
CA GLY A 402 -12.97 -5.82 -17.38
C GLY A 402 -12.59 -4.35 -17.17
N SER A 403 -12.64 -3.85 -15.94
CA SER A 403 -12.27 -2.48 -15.57
C SER A 403 -10.81 -2.35 -15.08
N LEU A 404 -10.09 -3.46 -14.90
CA LEU A 404 -8.74 -3.44 -14.36
C LEU A 404 -7.73 -2.84 -15.35
N ILE A 405 -6.93 -1.91 -14.83
CA ILE A 405 -5.80 -1.27 -15.48
C ILE A 405 -4.49 -1.81 -14.89
N GLU A 406 -4.45 -2.01 -13.57
CA GLU A 406 -3.30 -2.56 -12.85
C GLU A 406 -3.70 -3.78 -12.01
N LEU A 407 -2.99 -4.88 -12.20
CA LEU A 407 -3.16 -6.11 -11.43
C LEU A 407 -1.81 -6.61 -10.93
N SER A 408 -1.70 -6.85 -9.62
CA SER A 408 -0.53 -7.50 -9.02
C SER A 408 -0.91 -8.81 -8.35
N LEU A 409 -0.38 -9.91 -8.90
CA LEU A 409 -0.48 -11.27 -8.36
C LEU A 409 0.86 -11.78 -7.85
N ASN A 410 1.79 -10.86 -7.58
CA ASN A 410 3.16 -11.13 -7.19
C ASN A 410 3.26 -12.13 -6.03
N SER A 411 4.11 -13.15 -6.17
CA SER A 411 4.36 -14.16 -5.15
C SER A 411 3.09 -14.92 -4.68
N ILE A 412 2.06 -15.05 -5.52
CA ILE A 412 0.94 -15.97 -5.24
C ILE A 412 1.29 -17.34 -5.84
N ALA A 413 1.68 -18.28 -4.99
CA ALA A 413 2.26 -19.55 -5.42
C ALA A 413 1.32 -20.46 -6.22
N LYS A 414 0.00 -20.24 -6.14
CA LYS A 414 -1.03 -21.04 -6.80
C LYS A 414 -1.46 -20.48 -8.17
N VAL A 415 -0.94 -19.33 -8.61
CA VAL A 415 -1.28 -18.77 -9.93
C VAL A 415 -0.73 -19.66 -11.05
N GLU A 416 -1.62 -20.14 -11.91
CA GLU A 416 -1.38 -21.10 -12.99
C GLU A 416 -2.22 -20.76 -14.24
N HIS A 417 -2.69 -21.78 -14.96
CA HIS A 417 -3.32 -21.65 -16.28
C HIS A 417 -4.72 -21.04 -16.23
N GLN A 418 -5.53 -21.25 -15.18
CA GLN A 418 -6.86 -20.64 -15.12
C GLN A 418 -6.75 -19.13 -14.97
N THR A 419 -5.84 -18.67 -14.12
CA THR A 419 -5.55 -17.24 -14.01
C THR A 419 -5.08 -16.69 -15.36
N ALA A 420 -4.20 -17.38 -16.08
CA ALA A 420 -3.73 -16.92 -17.39
C ALA A 420 -4.88 -16.76 -18.41
N ILE A 421 -5.80 -17.73 -18.48
CA ILE A 421 -6.99 -17.67 -19.32
C ILE A 421 -7.88 -16.49 -18.92
N ALA A 422 -8.11 -16.32 -17.62
CA ALA A 422 -8.98 -15.28 -17.11
C ALA A 422 -8.40 -13.87 -17.26
N VAL A 423 -7.07 -13.70 -17.18
CA VAL A 423 -6.42 -12.43 -17.53
C VAL A 423 -6.60 -12.14 -19.01
N ALA A 424 -6.30 -13.11 -19.88
CA ALA A 424 -6.37 -12.97 -21.32
C ALA A 424 -7.79 -12.69 -21.83
N HIS A 425 -8.85 -13.20 -21.18
CA HIS A 425 -10.23 -12.97 -21.61
C HIS A 425 -10.98 -11.95 -20.76
N GLY A 426 -10.75 -11.91 -19.44
CA GLY A 426 -11.44 -11.00 -18.53
C GLY A 426 -10.86 -9.58 -18.52
N CYS A 427 -9.55 -9.43 -18.76
CA CYS A 427 -8.84 -8.15 -18.59
C CYS A 427 -8.32 -7.54 -19.91
N HIS A 428 -8.58 -8.18 -21.06
CA HIS A 428 -7.98 -7.83 -22.37
C HIS A 428 -8.15 -6.38 -22.82
N SER A 429 -9.26 -5.73 -22.43
CA SER A 429 -9.64 -4.41 -22.93
C SER A 429 -8.89 -3.25 -22.31
N ASN A 430 -8.45 -3.37 -21.05
CA ASN A 430 -7.99 -2.23 -20.26
C ASN A 430 -6.67 -2.46 -19.51
N LEU A 431 -6.24 -3.71 -19.34
CA LEU A 431 -5.05 -4.02 -18.55
C LEU A 431 -3.79 -3.43 -19.19
N GLN A 432 -3.05 -2.63 -18.41
CA GLN A 432 -1.82 -1.95 -18.82
C GLN A 432 -0.63 -2.45 -18.01
N ASN A 433 -0.82 -2.65 -16.70
CA ASN A 433 0.23 -3.03 -15.76
C ASN A 433 -0.09 -4.39 -15.13
N LEU A 434 0.77 -5.37 -15.38
CA LEU A 434 0.61 -6.71 -14.81
C LEU A 434 1.90 -7.13 -14.08
N ASP A 435 1.78 -7.46 -12.80
CA ASP A 435 2.88 -8.02 -12.00
C ASP A 435 2.63 -9.48 -11.65
N LEU A 436 3.37 -10.37 -12.33
CA LEU A 436 3.38 -11.82 -12.13
C LEU A 436 4.73 -12.30 -11.56
N SER A 437 5.49 -11.39 -10.95
CA SER A 437 6.79 -11.73 -10.37
C SER A 437 6.65 -12.82 -9.31
N PHE A 438 7.59 -13.76 -9.30
CA PHE A 438 7.62 -14.94 -8.43
C PHE A 438 6.43 -15.91 -8.61
N CYS A 439 5.61 -15.77 -9.68
CA CYS A 439 4.59 -16.76 -10.05
C CYS A 439 5.21 -17.88 -10.89
N ARG A 440 5.90 -18.80 -10.21
CA ARG A 440 6.77 -19.82 -10.85
C ARG A 440 6.05 -20.94 -11.60
N ARG A 441 4.72 -21.05 -11.47
CA ARG A 441 3.92 -22.09 -12.14
C ARG A 441 3.38 -21.63 -13.50
N LEU A 442 3.60 -20.37 -13.89
CA LEU A 442 3.26 -19.88 -15.22
C LEU A 442 4.35 -20.26 -16.22
N THR A 443 3.92 -20.87 -17.32
CA THR A 443 4.77 -21.29 -18.44
C THR A 443 4.91 -20.19 -19.49
N ASP A 444 5.87 -20.34 -20.41
CA ASP A 444 6.02 -19.48 -21.58
C ASP A 444 4.74 -19.38 -22.42
N GLU A 445 4.02 -20.50 -22.57
CA GLU A 445 2.73 -20.56 -23.26
C GLU A 445 1.68 -19.70 -22.55
N ALA A 446 1.61 -19.76 -21.21
CA ALA A 446 0.70 -18.95 -20.41
C ALA A 446 0.98 -17.45 -20.52
N LEU A 447 2.25 -17.06 -20.44
CA LEU A 447 2.67 -15.68 -20.58
C LEU A 447 2.44 -15.16 -21.99
N GLY A 448 2.77 -15.95 -23.01
CA GLY A 448 2.52 -15.64 -24.40
C GLY A 448 1.03 -15.41 -24.67
N PHE A 449 0.17 -16.30 -24.16
CA PHE A 449 -1.28 -16.19 -24.28
C PHE A 449 -1.82 -14.90 -23.66
N ILE A 450 -1.37 -14.54 -22.45
CA ILE A 450 -1.77 -13.27 -21.81
C ILE A 450 -1.35 -12.07 -22.67
N VAL A 451 -0.07 -12.03 -23.03
CA VAL A 451 0.53 -10.86 -23.69
C VAL A 451 -0.08 -10.59 -25.07
N ASP A 452 -0.41 -11.65 -25.81
CA ASP A 452 -0.97 -11.53 -27.16
C ASP A 452 -2.47 -11.24 -27.18
N ASN A 453 -3.20 -11.53 -26.09
CA ASN A 453 -4.61 -11.16 -25.96
C ASN A 453 -4.81 -9.78 -25.29
N CYS A 454 -3.91 -9.37 -24.40
CA CYS A 454 -3.98 -8.06 -23.73
C CYS A 454 -3.31 -6.96 -24.58
N SER A 455 -4.02 -6.43 -25.57
CA SER A 455 -3.50 -5.44 -26.53
C SER A 455 -3.00 -4.12 -25.91
N ARG A 456 -3.53 -3.72 -24.76
CA ARG A 456 -3.13 -2.51 -24.03
C ARG A 456 -2.01 -2.74 -23.01
N LEU A 457 -1.57 -3.98 -22.83
CA LEU A 457 -0.54 -4.31 -21.86
C LEU A 457 0.78 -3.61 -22.24
N SER A 458 1.24 -2.74 -21.35
CA SER A 458 2.44 -1.92 -21.56
C SER A 458 3.57 -2.33 -20.62
N ILE A 459 3.26 -2.83 -19.42
CA ILE A 459 4.25 -3.26 -18.43
C ILE A 459 3.90 -4.66 -17.93
N LEU A 460 4.84 -5.59 -18.07
CA LEU A 460 4.78 -6.92 -17.50
C LEU A 460 6.00 -7.16 -16.59
N LYS A 461 5.78 -7.36 -15.30
CA LYS A 461 6.84 -7.65 -14.32
C LYS A 461 6.92 -9.16 -14.05
N LEU A 462 8.12 -9.72 -14.16
CA LEU A 462 8.42 -11.16 -14.06
C LEU A 462 9.65 -11.44 -13.17
N PHE A 463 9.90 -10.61 -12.15
CA PHE A 463 11.04 -10.81 -11.25
C PHE A 463 11.01 -12.21 -10.62
N GLY A 464 12.13 -12.93 -10.66
CA GLY A 464 12.26 -14.25 -10.04
C GLY A 464 11.48 -15.38 -10.72
N CYS A 465 10.95 -15.16 -11.92
CA CYS A 465 10.35 -16.18 -12.78
C CYS A 465 11.42 -16.88 -13.64
N SER A 466 12.27 -17.68 -12.99
CA SER A 466 13.40 -18.37 -13.63
C SER A 466 13.01 -19.45 -14.63
N GLN A 467 11.74 -19.85 -14.66
CA GLN A 467 11.20 -20.82 -15.62
C GLN A 467 10.93 -20.22 -17.00
N VAL A 468 10.93 -18.88 -17.11
CA VAL A 468 10.63 -18.18 -18.35
C VAL A 468 11.82 -18.23 -19.29
N THR A 469 11.59 -18.62 -20.55
CA THR A 469 12.67 -18.82 -21.52
C THR A 469 12.64 -17.82 -22.67
N GLU A 470 13.65 -17.90 -23.54
CA GLU A 470 13.72 -17.13 -24.78
C GLU A 470 12.55 -17.41 -25.73
N GLN A 471 11.86 -18.56 -25.60
CA GLN A 471 10.69 -18.89 -26.41
C GLN A 471 9.56 -17.86 -26.20
N PHE A 472 9.24 -17.52 -24.94
CA PHE A 472 8.30 -16.44 -24.66
C PHE A 472 8.85 -15.08 -25.12
N LEU A 473 10.07 -14.73 -24.70
CA LEU A 473 10.68 -13.41 -24.95
C LEU A 473 10.74 -13.03 -26.43
N LYS A 474 11.03 -14.01 -27.30
CA LYS A 474 11.08 -13.82 -28.75
C LYS A 474 9.76 -14.16 -29.46
N GLY A 475 8.91 -14.98 -28.84
CA GLY A 475 7.70 -15.52 -29.46
C GLY A 475 6.45 -14.65 -29.33
N HIS A 476 6.35 -13.78 -28.31
CA HIS A 476 5.15 -12.97 -28.14
C HIS A 476 5.06 -11.83 -29.18
N SER A 477 3.85 -11.57 -29.67
CA SER A 477 3.55 -10.62 -30.74
C SER A 477 3.36 -9.17 -30.29
N ASN A 478 3.02 -8.93 -29.02
CA ASN A 478 2.79 -7.58 -28.51
C ASN A 478 4.10 -6.75 -28.51
N SER A 479 4.17 -5.73 -29.36
CA SER A 479 5.33 -4.85 -29.50
C SER A 479 5.37 -3.69 -28.51
N GLN A 480 4.25 -3.41 -27.82
CA GLN A 480 4.14 -2.32 -26.85
C GLN A 480 4.53 -2.75 -25.43
N VAL A 481 4.42 -4.05 -25.11
CA VAL A 481 4.75 -4.51 -23.77
C VAL A 481 6.25 -4.44 -23.49
N ARG A 482 6.57 -3.81 -22.36
CA ARG A 482 7.89 -3.80 -21.74
C ARG A 482 7.92 -4.86 -20.65
N ILE A 483 8.77 -5.86 -20.84
CA ILE A 483 9.00 -6.92 -19.86
C ILE A 483 10.14 -6.49 -18.93
N ILE A 484 9.92 -6.63 -17.62
CA ILE A 484 10.82 -6.18 -16.56
C ILE A 484 11.07 -7.34 -15.60
N GLY A 485 12.29 -7.56 -15.13
CA GLY A 485 12.62 -8.50 -14.06
C GLY A 485 13.24 -9.82 -14.52
N LEU A 486 13.56 -9.97 -15.80
CA LEU A 486 14.19 -11.16 -16.36
C LEU A 486 15.65 -10.96 -16.76
N THR A 487 16.06 -9.74 -17.14
CA THR A 487 17.41 -9.48 -17.66
C THR A 487 17.92 -8.09 -17.26
N GLY A 488 18.96 -8.03 -16.44
CA GLY A 488 19.59 -6.77 -16.02
C GLY A 488 19.71 -6.67 -14.50
N SER A 489 20.34 -5.60 -14.02
CA SER A 489 20.30 -5.27 -12.60
C SER A 489 18.87 -4.90 -12.21
N ILE A 490 18.39 -5.41 -11.08
CA ILE A 490 17.08 -5.05 -10.51
C ILE A 490 16.93 -3.53 -10.40
N LEU A 491 18.04 -2.80 -10.18
CA LEU A 491 18.05 -1.34 -10.03
C LEU A 491 17.74 -0.63 -11.36
N ASP A 492 18.40 -1.03 -12.46
CA ASP A 492 18.21 -0.42 -13.78
C ASP A 492 16.78 -0.62 -14.29
N GLU A 493 16.18 -1.76 -13.97
CA GLU A 493 14.83 -2.15 -14.37
C GLU A 493 13.72 -1.52 -13.50
N MET A 494 13.97 -1.29 -12.21
CA MET A 494 13.04 -0.60 -11.31
C MET A 494 12.90 0.89 -11.64
N GLU A 495 13.98 1.54 -12.06
CA GLU A 495 13.97 2.95 -12.49
C GLU A 495 13.14 3.16 -13.75
N MET A 496 13.21 2.23 -14.71
CA MET A 496 12.39 2.27 -15.91
C MET A 496 10.90 2.05 -15.64
N SER A 497 10.54 1.27 -14.61
CA SER A 497 9.14 0.96 -14.28
C SER A 497 8.31 2.12 -13.70
N LYS A 498 8.96 3.24 -13.36
CA LYS A 498 8.34 4.45 -12.82
C LYS A 498 8.10 5.56 -13.86
N VAL A 499 8.47 5.30 -15.11
CA VAL A 499 8.22 6.13 -16.30
C VAL A 499 7.21 5.41 -17.18
#